data_AF-U5D3A8-F1
#
_entry.id   AF-U5D3A8-F1
#
_cell.length_a   1.000
_cell.length_b   1.000
_cell.length_c   1.000
_cell.angle_alpha   90.00
_cell.angle_beta   90.00
_cell.angle_gamma   90.00
#
_symmetry.space_group_name_H-M   'P 1'
#
loop_
_entity.id
_entity.type
_entity.pdbx_description
1 polymer ?
#
loop_
_entity_poly.entity_id
_entity_poly.type
_entity_poly.pdbx_seq_one_letter_code
_entity_poly.pdbx_strand_id
1 'polypeptide(L)'
;MLVSGDEDLPAREDLGERRKKHELQILKRLRDDDEADVDVDDDGEENTEEVQGSEDEFYREVKQQRAACISAKKDKKLRYISPVPSSAKDEEETLGEHNRRRITYEMEKNRGLTRYRKKLTKTARKKYKLKHQKAVVRRKGQVREARRPSGPYGGEVSGINVNISHSVRFH
;
A
#
# COMPACT_ATOMS: atom_id res chain seq x y z
N MET A 1 27.86 -34.49 35.04
CA MET A 1 26.50 -33.92 35.02
C MET A 1 26.49 -32.77 34.03
N LEU A 2 25.69 -32.88 32.97
CA LEU A 2 24.73 -31.87 32.49
C LEU A 2 24.36 -32.29 31.06
N VAL A 3 23.35 -33.15 30.95
CA VAL A 3 22.71 -33.47 29.66
C VAL A 3 21.74 -32.32 29.42
N SER A 4 22.12 -31.36 28.56
CA SER A 4 21.20 -30.33 28.11
C SER A 4 20.21 -30.98 27.14
N GLY A 5 19.06 -31.39 27.67
CA GLY A 5 17.92 -31.74 26.85
C GLY A 5 17.53 -30.55 26.00
N ASP A 6 17.20 -30.80 24.73
CA ASP A 6 16.67 -29.82 23.79
C ASP A 6 15.60 -28.98 24.47
N GLU A 7 15.87 -27.68 24.67
CA GLU A 7 14.85 -26.75 25.13
C GLU A 7 13.85 -26.55 23.99
N ASP A 8 12.61 -27.02 24.21
CA ASP A 8 11.54 -26.90 23.23
C ASP A 8 11.33 -25.43 22.83
N LEU A 9 11.42 -25.16 21.53
CA LEU A 9 11.12 -23.84 20.99
C LEU A 9 9.62 -23.53 21.16
N PRO A 10 9.25 -22.28 21.50
CA PRO A 10 7.86 -21.92 21.71
C PRO A 10 7.04 -22.19 20.45
N ALA A 11 5.89 -22.83 20.64
CA ALA A 11 4.97 -23.13 19.56
C ALA A 11 4.55 -21.86 18.83
N ARG A 12 4.54 -21.91 17.49
CA ARG A 12 4.17 -20.77 16.67
C ARG A 12 2.67 -20.52 16.78
N GLU A 13 2.31 -19.35 17.32
CA GLU A 13 0.91 -18.94 17.49
C GLU A 13 0.14 -18.84 16.17
N ASP A 14 -1.14 -19.19 16.22
CA ASP A 14 -2.05 -19.05 15.09
C ASP A 14 -2.26 -17.58 14.72
N LEU A 15 -2.44 -17.31 13.41
CA LEU A 15 -2.56 -15.95 12.88
C LEU A 15 -3.66 -15.11 13.56
N GLY A 16 -4.73 -15.75 14.03
CA GLY A 16 -5.83 -15.10 14.75
C GLY A 16 -5.43 -14.63 16.14
N GLU A 17 -4.72 -15.46 16.90
CA GLU A 17 -4.26 -15.15 18.26
C GLU A 17 -3.22 -14.03 18.25
N ARG A 18 -2.29 -14.08 17.29
CA ARG A 18 -1.28 -13.04 17.12
C ARG A 18 -1.88 -11.67 16.79
N ARG A 19 -2.97 -11.63 16.01
CA ARG A 19 -3.72 -10.40 15.72
C ARG A 19 -4.39 -9.85 16.97
N LYS A 20 -5.08 -10.70 17.73
CA LYS A 20 -5.71 -10.30 19.00
C LYS A 20 -4.70 -9.77 20.00
N LYS A 21 -3.54 -10.42 20.14
CA LYS A 21 -2.46 -9.93 21.01
C LYS A 21 -1.91 -8.57 20.55
N HIS A 22 -1.74 -8.38 19.24
CA HIS A 22 -1.31 -7.10 18.69
C HIS A 22 -2.34 -5.99 18.91
N GLU A 23 -3.62 -6.26 18.72
CA GLU A 23 -4.72 -5.33 19.01
C GLU A 23 -4.75 -4.97 20.50
N LEU A 24 -4.64 -5.96 21.39
CA LEU A 24 -4.54 -5.74 22.83
C LEU A 24 -3.29 -4.95 23.22
N GLN A 25 -2.16 -5.18 22.55
CA GLN A 25 -0.93 -4.44 22.79
C GLN A 25 -1.02 -2.99 22.32
N ILE A 26 -1.70 -2.72 21.19
CA ILE A 26 -2.01 -1.37 20.74
C ILE A 26 -2.96 -0.68 21.72
N LEU A 27 -4.03 -1.35 22.16
CA LEU A 27 -4.97 -0.79 23.13
C LEU A 27 -4.30 -0.53 24.48
N LYS A 28 -3.38 -1.41 24.89
CA LYS A 28 -2.58 -1.21 26.10
C LYS A 28 -1.61 -0.05 25.95
N ARG A 29 -0.92 0.08 24.81
CA ARG A 29 -0.08 1.24 24.52
C ARG A 29 -0.89 2.53 24.51
N LEU A 30 -2.00 2.59 23.80
CA LEU A 30 -2.90 3.74 23.83
C LEU A 30 -3.43 4.11 25.22
N ARG A 31 -3.52 3.14 26.14
CA ARG A 31 -3.92 3.35 27.54
C ARG A 31 -2.73 3.76 28.43
N ASP A 32 -1.53 3.32 28.09
CA ASP A 32 -0.29 3.62 28.81
C ASP A 32 0.39 4.91 28.24
N ASP A 33 0.02 5.34 27.03
CA ASP A 33 0.45 6.57 26.34
C ASP A 33 -0.33 7.82 26.81
N ASP A 34 -1.29 7.68 27.74
CA ASP A 34 -1.88 8.80 28.49
C ASP A 34 -0.87 9.40 29.52
N GLU A 35 0.32 8.80 29.67
CA GLU A 35 1.39 9.22 30.61
C GLU A 35 2.78 9.36 29.95
N ALA A 36 2.84 9.50 28.61
CA ALA A 36 4.09 9.81 27.91
C ALA A 36 3.86 10.97 26.95
N ASP A 37 4.49 12.10 27.25
CA ASP A 37 4.66 13.27 26.37
C ASP A 37 4.94 12.82 24.94
N VAL A 38 3.91 12.85 24.10
CA VAL A 38 4.07 12.88 22.65
C VAL A 38 3.80 14.32 22.27
N ASP A 39 4.87 14.99 21.85
CA ASP A 39 4.83 16.19 21.01
C ASP A 39 4.00 15.87 19.76
N VAL A 40 2.69 15.89 19.90
CA VAL A 40 1.75 16.03 18.81
C VAL A 40 1.63 17.53 18.65
N ASP A 41 1.93 18.04 17.45
CA ASP A 41 1.42 19.30 16.95
C ASP A 41 -0.14 19.23 16.90
N ASP A 42 -0.74 19.10 18.08
CA ASP A 42 -2.16 19.24 18.37
C ASP A 42 -2.29 20.67 18.85
N ASP A 43 -2.69 21.52 17.91
CA ASP A 43 -3.09 22.90 18.15
C ASP A 43 -3.94 22.98 19.42
N GLY A 44 -3.32 23.41 20.52
CA GLY A 44 -3.87 23.34 21.86
C GLY A 44 -5.30 23.86 21.95
N GLU A 45 -6.22 22.97 22.32
CA GLU A 45 -7.26 23.33 23.28
C GLU A 45 -6.65 23.25 24.68
N GLU A 46 -5.76 24.21 24.97
CA GLU A 46 -5.44 24.53 26.35
C GLU A 46 -6.53 25.48 26.84
N ASN A 47 -7.16 25.08 27.94
CA ASN A 47 -8.19 25.79 28.67
C ASN A 47 -7.67 27.16 29.13
N THR A 48 -7.70 28.16 28.26
CA THR A 48 -7.35 29.54 28.62
C THR A 48 -8.55 30.20 29.25
N GLU A 49 -8.53 30.28 30.58
CA GLU A 49 -9.34 31.20 31.37
C GLU A 49 -9.45 32.55 30.66
N GLU A 50 -10.67 33.08 30.55
CA GLU A 50 -10.98 34.34 29.87
C GLU A 50 -10.30 35.51 30.60
N VAL A 51 -9.03 35.77 30.28
CA VAL A 51 -8.36 37.00 30.69
C VAL A 51 -8.93 38.13 29.85
N GLN A 52 -9.81 38.91 30.48
CA GLN A 52 -10.40 40.15 29.94
C GLN A 52 -9.33 41.24 29.75
N GLY A 53 -8.44 41.06 28.79
CA GLY A 53 -7.61 42.11 28.21
C GLY A 53 -8.15 42.43 26.83
N SER A 54 -8.27 43.72 26.49
CA SER A 54 -8.78 44.18 25.20
C SER A 54 -8.12 43.44 24.03
N GLU A 55 -8.83 42.49 23.44
CA GLU A 55 -8.36 41.80 22.24
C GLU A 55 -8.16 42.85 21.14
N ASP A 56 -6.93 42.99 20.66
CA ASP A 56 -6.64 43.80 19.48
C ASP A 56 -7.54 43.33 18.32
N GLU A 57 -8.07 44.27 17.54
CA GLU A 57 -8.99 43.99 16.41
C GLU A 57 -8.43 42.93 15.45
N PHE A 58 -7.11 42.91 15.28
CA PHE A 58 -6.36 41.92 14.51
C PHE A 58 -6.54 40.48 15.01
N TYR A 59 -6.54 40.26 16.33
CA TYR A 59 -6.65 38.92 16.90
C TYR A 59 -8.05 38.33 16.69
N ARG A 60 -9.09 39.17 16.75
CA ARG A 60 -10.47 38.78 16.43
C ARG A 60 -10.61 38.36 14.97
N GLU A 61 -9.97 39.09 14.06
CA GLU A 61 -9.99 38.76 12.63
C GLU A 61 -9.33 37.39 12.38
N VAL A 62 -8.16 37.14 12.96
CA VAL A 62 -7.44 35.86 12.82
C VAL A 62 -8.28 34.69 13.36
N LYS A 63 -8.96 34.87 14.50
CA LYS A 63 -9.84 33.87 15.10
C LYS A 63 -11.03 33.53 14.18
N GLN A 64 -11.64 34.55 13.56
CA GLN A 64 -12.73 34.38 12.59
C GLN A 64 -12.25 33.66 11.32
N GLN A 65 -11.10 34.05 10.77
CA GLN A 65 -10.51 33.41 9.58
C GLN A 65 -10.20 31.93 9.84
N ARG A 66 -9.64 31.60 11.02
CA ARG A 66 -9.37 30.21 11.43
C ARG A 66 -10.67 29.40 11.55
N ALA A 67 -11.70 29.96 12.19
CA ALA A 67 -13.01 29.31 12.30
C ALA A 67 -13.66 29.04 10.93
N ALA A 68 -13.59 30.00 10.01
CA ALA A 68 -14.08 29.86 8.64
C ALA A 68 -13.29 28.79 7.85
N CYS A 69 -11.98 28.70 8.05
CA CYS A 69 -11.16 27.65 7.45
C CYS A 69 -11.58 26.26 7.95
N ILE A 70 -11.84 26.12 9.26
CA ILE A 70 -12.28 24.87 9.88
C ILE A 70 -13.67 24.47 9.36
N SER A 71 -14.63 25.40 9.28
CA SER A 71 -15.97 25.10 8.76
C SER A 71 -15.94 24.70 7.29
N ALA A 72 -15.16 25.39 6.45
CA ALA A 72 -14.99 25.03 5.04
C ALA A 72 -14.37 23.64 4.84
N LYS A 73 -13.38 23.27 5.67
CA LYS A 73 -12.80 21.91 5.68
C LYS A 73 -13.85 20.85 6.07
N LYS A 74 -14.69 21.12 7.07
CA LYS A 74 -15.79 20.23 7.49
C LYS A 74 -16.84 20.05 6.37
N ASP A 75 -17.28 21.14 5.73
CA ASP A 75 -18.25 21.08 4.63
C ASP A 75 -17.72 20.30 3.43
N LYS A 76 -16.46 20.48 3.06
CA LYS A 76 -15.83 19.71 1.98
C LYS A 76 -15.78 18.22 2.31
N LYS A 77 -15.49 17.86 3.57
CA LYS A 77 -15.50 16.48 4.05
C LYS A 77 -16.92 15.89 4.02
N LEU A 78 -17.92 16.64 4.45
CA LEU A 78 -19.33 16.22 4.40
C LEU A 78 -19.83 16.02 2.95
N ARG A 79 -19.46 16.89 2.02
CA ARG A 79 -19.78 16.72 0.59
C ARG A 79 -19.11 15.49 -0.04
N TYR A 80 -17.92 15.14 0.42
CA TYR A 80 -17.21 13.94 -0.02
C TYR A 80 -17.80 12.66 0.58
N ILE A 81 -18.25 12.71 1.84
CA ILE A 81 -18.85 11.56 2.55
C ILE A 81 -20.31 11.35 2.15
N SER A 82 -21.04 12.41 1.79
CA SER A 82 -22.40 12.30 1.25
C SER A 82 -22.33 11.45 -0.01
N PRO A 83 -22.86 10.20 0.01
CA PRO A 83 -22.85 9.37 -1.16
C PRO A 83 -23.91 9.95 -2.08
N VAL A 84 -23.51 10.80 -3.02
CA VAL A 84 -24.31 11.05 -4.20
C VAL A 84 -24.54 9.66 -4.82
N PRO A 85 -25.79 9.18 -4.94
CA PRO A 85 -26.06 7.86 -5.52
C PRO A 85 -25.87 7.96 -7.04
N SER A 86 -24.63 8.16 -7.48
CA SER A 86 -24.25 8.16 -8.89
C SER A 86 -24.29 6.75 -9.50
N SER A 87 -24.65 5.73 -8.70
CA SER A 87 -24.75 4.34 -9.11
C SER A 87 -26.16 3.89 -9.51
N ALA A 88 -27.16 4.78 -9.43
CA ALA A 88 -28.56 4.41 -9.72
C ALA A 88 -28.97 4.61 -11.19
N LYS A 89 -28.02 4.93 -12.09
CA LYS A 89 -28.35 5.34 -13.47
C LYS A 89 -28.15 4.28 -14.55
N ASP A 90 -27.60 3.11 -14.24
CA ASP A 90 -27.19 2.17 -15.29
C ASP A 90 -28.10 0.93 -15.45
N GLU A 91 -29.21 0.84 -14.71
CA GLU A 91 -30.07 -0.36 -14.68
C GLU A 91 -31.28 -0.30 -15.64
N GLU A 92 -31.60 0.85 -16.24
CA GLU A 92 -32.88 1.02 -16.96
C GLU A 92 -32.88 0.60 -18.45
N GLU A 93 -31.74 0.28 -19.05
CA GLU A 93 -31.66 0.20 -20.52
C GLU A 93 -31.36 -1.19 -21.08
N THR A 94 -32.19 -2.21 -20.82
CA THR A 94 -32.27 -3.41 -21.71
C THR A 94 -33.62 -4.11 -21.69
N LEU A 95 -34.73 -3.37 -21.79
CA LEU A 95 -35.96 -3.95 -22.35
C LEU A 95 -35.71 -4.18 -23.85
N GLY A 96 -35.13 -5.32 -24.21
CA GLY A 96 -34.93 -5.69 -25.61
C GLY A 96 -36.27 -5.67 -26.36
N GLU A 97 -36.22 -5.51 -27.69
CA GLU A 97 -37.36 -5.35 -28.63
C GLU A 97 -38.61 -6.23 -28.39
N HIS A 98 -38.47 -7.34 -27.65
CA HIS A 98 -39.54 -8.30 -27.36
C HIS A 98 -40.11 -8.23 -25.94
N ASN A 99 -39.81 -7.21 -25.13
CA ASN A 99 -40.39 -7.04 -23.79
C ASN A 99 -40.16 -8.27 -22.86
N ARG A 100 -39.09 -9.02 -23.12
CA ARG A 100 -38.67 -10.23 -22.37
C ARG A 100 -37.36 -9.92 -21.64
N ARG A 101 -37.28 -10.34 -20.37
CA ARG A 101 -36.03 -10.26 -19.58
C ARG A 101 -34.98 -11.18 -20.21
N ARG A 102 -33.84 -10.62 -20.63
CA ARG A 102 -32.71 -11.40 -21.15
C ARG A 102 -31.89 -11.98 -19.99
N ILE A 103 -31.23 -13.11 -20.24
CA ILE A 103 -30.26 -13.68 -19.31
C ILE A 103 -29.03 -12.76 -19.20
N THR A 104 -28.52 -12.55 -17.98
CA THR A 104 -27.30 -11.76 -17.77
C THR A 104 -26.05 -12.61 -18.08
N TYR A 105 -24.95 -11.95 -18.44
CA TYR A 105 -23.69 -12.65 -18.74
C TYR A 105 -23.18 -13.49 -17.56
N GLU A 106 -23.43 -13.06 -16.32
CA GLU A 106 -23.07 -13.79 -15.11
C GLU A 106 -23.82 -15.11 -14.99
N MET A 107 -25.14 -15.09 -15.22
CA MET A 107 -26.00 -16.27 -15.24
C MET A 107 -25.72 -17.18 -16.44
N GLU A 108 -25.34 -16.61 -17.59
CA GLU A 108 -24.99 -17.38 -18.79
C GLU A 108 -23.67 -18.15 -18.60
N LYS A 109 -22.65 -17.51 -18.01
CA LYS A 109 -21.31 -18.11 -17.87
C LYS A 109 -21.10 -18.85 -16.56
N ASN A 110 -21.89 -18.62 -15.52
CA ASN A 110 -21.84 -19.30 -14.21
C ASN A 110 -20.42 -19.46 -13.65
N ARG A 111 -19.60 -18.40 -13.74
CA ARG A 111 -18.17 -18.47 -13.36
C ARG A 111 -17.94 -18.35 -11.85
N GLY A 112 -18.92 -17.87 -11.08
CA GLY A 112 -18.82 -17.69 -9.63
C GLY A 112 -17.71 -16.74 -9.17
N LEU A 113 -17.33 -16.84 -7.89
CA LEU A 113 -16.33 -15.98 -7.23
C LEU A 113 -14.89 -16.36 -7.60
N THR A 114 -14.55 -16.29 -8.88
CA THR A 114 -13.18 -16.57 -9.36
C THR A 114 -12.23 -15.41 -9.10
N ARG A 115 -11.00 -15.71 -8.64
CA ARG A 115 -9.94 -14.70 -8.50
C ARG A 115 -9.62 -14.00 -9.82
N TYR A 116 -9.16 -12.75 -9.73
CA TYR A 116 -8.64 -12.04 -10.88
C TYR A 116 -7.42 -12.76 -11.50
N ARG A 117 -7.42 -12.88 -12.83
CA ARG A 117 -6.30 -13.44 -13.62
C ARG A 117 -5.79 -12.39 -14.61
N LYS A 118 -4.48 -12.08 -14.53
CA LYS A 118 -3.80 -11.11 -15.43
C LYS A 118 -4.01 -11.49 -16.90
N LYS A 119 -4.26 -10.51 -17.78
CA LYS A 119 -4.45 -10.74 -19.23
C LYS A 119 -3.28 -11.50 -19.87
N LEU A 120 -2.05 -11.25 -19.39
CA LEU A 120 -0.82 -11.86 -19.91
C LEU A 120 -0.72 -13.36 -19.61
N THR A 121 -1.37 -13.85 -18.56
CA THR A 121 -1.35 -15.27 -18.21
C THR A 121 -2.48 -16.06 -18.87
N LYS A 122 -3.49 -15.37 -19.43
CA LYS A 122 -4.60 -16.00 -20.15
C LYS A 122 -4.17 -16.67 -21.46
N THR A 123 -3.09 -16.17 -22.10
CA THR A 123 -2.57 -16.72 -23.36
C THR A 123 -1.25 -17.43 -23.12
N ALA A 124 -1.19 -18.74 -23.41
CA ALA A 124 -0.01 -19.58 -23.16
C ALA A 124 1.25 -19.03 -23.86
N ARG A 125 1.14 -18.69 -25.15
CA ARG A 125 2.24 -18.10 -25.93
C ARG A 125 2.80 -16.84 -25.28
N LYS A 126 1.94 -15.89 -24.89
CA LYS A 126 2.37 -14.61 -24.29
C LYS A 126 3.01 -14.83 -22.91
N LYS A 127 2.45 -15.74 -22.11
CA LYS A 127 3.00 -16.15 -20.81
C LYS A 127 4.43 -16.67 -20.96
N TYR A 128 4.67 -17.62 -21.87
CA TYR A 128 6.00 -18.21 -22.06
C TYR A 128 6.99 -17.25 -22.72
N LYS A 129 6.54 -16.41 -23.67
CA LYS A 129 7.38 -15.33 -24.24
C LYS A 129 7.91 -14.40 -23.16
N LEU A 130 7.03 -13.92 -22.28
CA LEU A 130 7.41 -13.03 -21.18
C LEU A 130 8.26 -13.73 -20.12
N LYS A 131 7.96 -15.00 -19.82
CA LYS A 131 8.78 -15.82 -18.89
C LYS A 131 10.21 -15.95 -19.41
N HIS A 132 10.38 -16.23 -20.71
CA HIS A 132 11.69 -16.32 -21.34
C HIS A 132 12.43 -14.97 -21.31
N GLN A 133 11.77 -13.88 -21.71
CA GLN A 133 12.37 -12.54 -21.67
C GLN A 133 12.87 -12.18 -20.26
N LYS A 134 12.08 -12.44 -19.22
CA LYS A 134 12.51 -12.23 -17.83
C LYS A 134 13.68 -13.12 -17.42
N ALA A 135 13.68 -14.38 -17.85
CA ALA A 135 14.78 -15.31 -17.58
C ALA A 135 16.10 -14.86 -18.23
N VAL A 136 16.05 -14.37 -19.47
CA VAL A 136 17.22 -13.82 -20.18
C VAL A 136 17.78 -12.62 -19.44
N VAL A 137 16.94 -11.67 -19.00
CA VAL A 137 17.41 -10.50 -18.23
C VAL A 137 18.05 -10.93 -16.90
N ARG A 138 17.45 -11.88 -16.18
CA ARG A 138 18.02 -12.40 -14.92
C ARG A 138 19.36 -13.11 -15.13
N ARG A 139 19.50 -13.85 -16.24
CA ARG A 139 20.75 -14.54 -16.59
C ARG A 139 21.90 -13.55 -16.77
N LYS A 140 21.67 -12.40 -17.41
CA LYS A 140 22.68 -11.34 -17.60
C LYS A 140 23.25 -10.80 -16.28
N GLY A 141 22.49 -10.88 -15.19
CA GLY A 141 22.96 -10.50 -13.85
C GLY A 141 23.83 -11.57 -13.18
N GLN A 142 23.60 -12.86 -13.47
CA GLN A 142 24.37 -13.97 -12.89
C GLN A 142 25.65 -14.25 -13.69
N VAL A 143 25.55 -14.23 -15.02
CA VAL A 143 26.63 -14.57 -15.93
C VAL A 143 26.69 -13.50 -17.00
N ARG A 144 27.90 -12.95 -17.22
CA ARG A 144 28.14 -11.99 -18.30
C ARG A 144 28.10 -12.72 -19.65
N GLU A 145 27.20 -12.30 -20.53
CA GLU A 145 27.16 -12.80 -21.91
C GLU A 145 28.33 -12.22 -22.71
N ALA A 146 28.83 -12.99 -23.69
CA ALA A 146 29.85 -12.52 -24.62
C ALA A 146 29.29 -11.39 -25.48
N ARG A 147 29.99 -10.25 -25.52
CA ARG A 147 29.63 -9.07 -26.31
C ARG A 147 30.57 -8.95 -27.51
N ARG A 148 30.02 -8.65 -28.69
CA ARG A 148 30.82 -8.29 -29.87
C ARG A 148 31.19 -6.81 -29.78
N PRO A 149 32.47 -6.44 -29.97
CA PRO A 149 32.84 -5.03 -30.00
C PRO A 149 32.18 -4.36 -31.21
N SER A 150 31.53 -3.21 -30.99
CA SER A 150 30.87 -2.46 -32.07
C SER A 150 31.77 -1.40 -32.70
N GLY A 151 32.90 -1.07 -32.07
CA GLY A 151 33.77 0.04 -32.47
C GLY A 151 35.07 0.04 -31.67
N PRO A 152 35.87 1.13 -31.76
CA PRO A 152 37.11 1.25 -31.00
C PRO A 152 36.86 1.19 -29.49
N TYR A 153 37.88 0.77 -28.73
CA TYR A 153 37.78 0.63 -27.29
C TYR A 153 37.57 2.00 -26.61
N GLY A 154 36.41 2.17 -25.98
CA GLY A 154 36.04 3.39 -25.26
C GLY A 154 36.21 3.32 -23.74
N GLY A 155 36.86 2.28 -23.22
CA GLY A 155 36.96 2.01 -21.78
C GLY A 155 35.81 1.18 -21.21
N GLU A 156 35.90 0.90 -19.91
CA GLU A 156 34.91 0.13 -19.15
C GLU A 156 33.75 1.03 -18.69
N VAL A 157 32.62 1.00 -19.41
CA VAL A 157 31.46 1.88 -19.17
C VAL A 157 30.88 1.76 -17.76
N SER A 158 30.93 0.56 -17.16
CA SER A 158 30.41 0.32 -15.80
C SER A 158 31.45 0.47 -14.70
N GLY A 159 32.70 0.80 -15.05
CA GLY A 159 33.82 0.92 -14.12
C GLY A 159 34.51 -0.42 -13.76
N ILE A 160 35.70 -0.29 -13.20
CA ILE A 160 36.54 -1.40 -12.72
C ILE A 160 36.54 -1.39 -11.19
N ASN A 161 36.20 -2.53 -10.57
CA ASN A 161 36.32 -2.70 -9.12
C ASN A 161 37.60 -3.48 -8.81
N VAL A 162 38.55 -2.81 -8.14
CA VAL A 162 39.90 -3.34 -7.88
C VAL A 162 39.93 -4.46 -6.83
N ASN A 163 38.91 -4.50 -5.95
CA ASN A 163 38.90 -5.40 -4.79
C ASN A 163 38.26 -6.77 -5.08
N ILE A 164 37.73 -7.00 -6.28
CA ILE A 164 36.98 -8.22 -6.61
C ILE A 164 37.73 -9.05 -7.65
N SER A 165 37.96 -10.32 -7.35
CA SER A 165 38.42 -11.33 -8.31
C SER A 165 37.31 -12.34 -8.61
N HIS A 166 37.04 -12.58 -9.90
CA HIS A 166 36.03 -13.55 -10.37
C HIS A 166 36.65 -14.87 -10.88
N SER A 167 37.94 -15.15 -10.60
CA SER A 167 38.61 -16.38 -11.03
C SER A 167 38.17 -17.61 -10.23
N VAL A 168 38.06 -18.77 -10.89
CA VAL A 168 37.87 -20.06 -10.21
C VAL A 168 39.19 -20.46 -9.55
N ARG A 169 39.16 -20.73 -8.23
CA ARG A 169 40.34 -21.22 -7.49
C ARG A 169 40.38 -22.74 -7.57
N PHE A 170 41.55 -23.28 -7.88
CA PHE A 170 41.81 -24.72 -7.78
C PHE A 170 42.25 -25.03 -6.35
N HIS A 171 41.61 -26.04 -5.75
CA HIS A 171 41.95 -26.59 -4.45
C HIS A 171 42.45 -28.02 -4.66
#